data_AF-A0A3E0R252-F1
#
_entry.id   AF-A0A3E0R252-F1
#
_cell.length_a   1.000
_cell.length_b   1.000
_cell.length_c   1.000
_cell.angle_alpha   90.00
_cell.angle_beta   90.00
_cell.angle_gamma   90.00
#
_symmetry.space_group_name_H-M   'P 1'
#
loop_
_entity.id
_entity.type
_entity.pdbx_description
1 polymer ?
#
loop_
_entity_poly.entity_id
_entity_poly.type
_entity_poly.pdbx_seq_one_letter_code
_entity_poly.pdbx_strand_id
1 'polypeptide(L)'
;MRYPVTIVMTLIALALCLYNYTGYDPHNFVFFMFSPPAWVADLLVDIHEASVLLLYALTLMTYALIGFIADRLIQRGRSKSRAPA
;
A
#
# COMPACT_ATOMS: atom_id res chain seq x y z
N MET A 1 19.65 -7.47 5.73
CA MET A 1 18.19 -7.71 5.74
C MET A 1 17.67 -7.32 4.37
N ARG A 2 17.22 -8.28 3.56
CA ARG A 2 16.51 -7.98 2.31
C ARG A 2 15.04 -7.96 2.72
N TYR A 3 14.32 -6.88 2.42
CA TYR A 3 12.89 -6.73 2.66
C TYR A 3 12.12 -7.01 1.35
N PRO A 4 12.20 -8.22 0.77
CA PRO A 4 11.67 -8.48 -0.55
C PRO A 4 10.15 -8.27 -0.60
N VAL A 5 9.44 -8.58 0.49
CA VAL A 5 7.98 -8.46 0.56
C VAL A 5 7.58 -6.99 0.62
N THR A 6 8.28 -6.19 1.41
CA THR A 6 8.08 -4.74 1.47
C THR A 6 8.32 -4.11 0.09
N ILE A 7 9.42 -4.47 -0.58
CA ILE A 7 9.77 -3.92 -1.90
C ILE A 7 8.68 -4.27 -2.93
N VAL A 8 8.25 -5.52 -2.99
CA VAL A 8 7.20 -5.96 -3.93
C VAL A 8 5.88 -5.25 -3.65
N MET A 9 5.45 -5.16 -2.39
CA MET A 9 4.22 -4.45 -2.02
C MET A 9 4.30 -2.96 -2.36
N THR A 10 5.43 -2.30 -2.11
CA THR A 10 5.62 -0.90 -2.49
C THR A 10 5.62 -0.72 -4.00
N LEU A 11 6.22 -1.64 -4.77
CA LEU A 11 6.21 -1.59 -6.24
C LEU A 11 4.80 -1.75 -6.81
N ILE A 12 3.99 -2.63 -6.22
CA ILE A 12 2.58 -2.80 -6.61
C ILE A 12 1.79 -1.51 -6.34
N ALA A 13 1.96 -0.90 -5.16
CA ALA A 13 1.32 0.37 -4.84
C ALA A 13 1.76 1.50 -5.77
N LEU A 14 3.06 1.55 -6.11
CA LEU A 14 3.63 2.55 -7.01
C LEU A 14 3.09 2.38 -8.44
N ALA A 15 2.98 1.14 -8.92
CA ALA A 15 2.35 0.83 -10.20
C ALA A 15 0.86 1.25 -10.24
N LEU A 16 0.14 1.04 -9.13
CA LEU A 16 -1.26 1.49 -8.99
C LEU A 16 -1.38 3.02 -9.03
N CYS A 17 -0.51 3.74 -8.31
CA CYS A 17 -0.47 5.21 -8.36
C CYS A 17 -0.13 5.72 -9.76
N LEU A 18 0.82 5.07 -10.45
CA LEU A 18 1.24 5.45 -11.79
C LEU A 18 0.13 5.20 -12.82
N TYR A 19 -0.59 4.07 -12.72
CA TYR A 19 -1.74 3.76 -13.56
C TYR A 19 -2.87 4.77 -13.37
N ASN A 20 -3.12 5.19 -12.13
CA ASN A 20 -4.10 6.24 -11.85
C ASN A 20 -3.66 7.60 -12.40
N TYR A 21 -2.37 7.93 -12.30
CA TYR A 21 -1.79 9.16 -12.86
C TYR A 21 -1.89 9.24 -14.39
N THR A 22 -1.90 8.11 -15.11
CA THR A 22 -2.10 8.10 -16.58
C THR A 22 -3.46 8.63 -17.03
N GLY A 23 -4.42 8.89 -16.12
CA GLY A 23 -5.72 9.46 -16.46
C GLY A 23 -6.63 8.54 -17.27
N TYR A 24 -6.22 7.28 -17.46
CA TYR A 24 -7.02 6.21 -18.08
C TYR A 24 -8.19 5.76 -17.20
N ASP A 25 -8.21 6.19 -15.93
CA ASP A 25 -9.24 5.89 -14.96
C ASP A 25 -10.06 7.17 -14.71
N PRO A 26 -11.13 7.41 -15.50
CA PRO A 26 -11.80 8.72 -15.55
C PRO A 26 -12.41 9.17 -14.21
N HIS A 27 -12.41 8.34 -13.16
CA HIS A 27 -12.90 8.68 -11.82
C HIS A 27 -12.06 8.08 -10.68
N ASN A 28 -10.80 7.70 -10.93
CA ASN A 28 -9.95 7.01 -9.95
C ASN A 28 -10.58 5.73 -9.34
N PHE A 29 -11.45 5.05 -10.10
CA PHE A 29 -12.25 3.92 -9.63
C PHE A 29 -11.40 2.73 -9.20
N VAL A 30 -10.33 2.43 -9.96
CA VAL A 30 -9.41 1.32 -9.66
C VAL A 30 -8.58 1.65 -8.43
N PHE A 31 -8.11 2.89 -8.33
CA PHE A 31 -7.38 3.34 -7.16
C PHE A 31 -8.25 3.27 -5.90
N PHE A 32 -9.51 3.63 -6.04
CA PHE A 32 -10.50 3.57 -4.97
C PHE A 32 -10.83 2.14 -4.54
N MET A 33 -10.97 1.19 -5.47
CA MET A 33 -11.24 -0.21 -5.15
C MET A 33 -10.09 -0.91 -4.41
N PHE A 34 -8.85 -0.51 -4.63
CA PHE A 34 -7.66 -1.19 -4.08
C PHE A 34 -7.00 -0.43 -2.92
N SER A 35 -7.46 0.77 -2.57
CA SER A 35 -6.88 1.55 -1.46
C SER A 35 -7.86 1.71 -0.29
N PRO A 36 -7.60 1.03 0.85
CA PRO A 36 -8.32 1.29 2.09
C PRO A 36 -8.32 2.77 2.52
N PRO A 37 -7.24 3.55 2.29
CA PRO A 37 -7.26 5.00 2.48
C PRO A 37 -8.35 5.74 1.73
N ALA A 38 -8.69 5.34 0.51
CA ALA A 38 -9.72 5.99 -0.27
C ALA A 38 -11.12 5.70 0.30
N TRP A 39 -11.36 4.49 0.82
CA TRP A 39 -12.60 4.18 1.54
C TRP A 39 -12.78 5.05 2.79
N VAL A 40 -11.68 5.29 3.51
CA VAL A 40 -11.68 6.14 4.70
C VAL A 40 -11.85 7.61 4.32
N ALA A 41 -11.21 8.06 3.24
CA ALA A 41 -11.34 9.43 2.75
C ALA A 41 -12.77 9.73 2.30
N ASP A 42 -13.43 8.81 1.58
CA ASP A 42 -14.83 8.93 1.17
C ASP A 42 -15.81 9.00 2.35
N LEU A 43 -15.51 8.31 3.45
CA LEU A 43 -16.31 8.40 4.68
C LEU A 43 -16.13 9.72 5.45
N LEU A 44 -15.00 10.43 5.27
CA LEU A 44 -14.58 11.55 6.13
C LEU A 44 -14.55 12.90 5.41
N VAL A 45 -14.35 12.92 4.09
CA VAL A 45 -14.08 14.12 3.29
C VAL A 45 -14.82 14.04 1.96
N ASP A 46 -15.46 15.14 1.57
CA ASP A 46 -16.12 15.26 0.27
C ASP A 46 -15.10 15.09 -0.86
N ILE A 47 -15.33 14.11 -1.74
CA ILE A 47 -14.37 13.62 -2.75
C ILE A 47 -13.93 14.68 -3.76
N HIS A 48 -14.67 15.79 -3.87
CA HIS A 48 -14.33 16.91 -4.73
C HIS A 48 -13.18 17.78 -4.21
N GLU A 49 -12.88 17.75 -2.90
CA GLU A 49 -11.80 18.53 -2.26
C GLU A 49 -10.61 17.65 -1.82
N ALA A 50 -10.76 16.32 -1.89
CA ALA A 50 -9.73 15.40 -1.47
C ALA A 50 -8.53 15.41 -2.43
N SER A 51 -7.38 15.91 -1.97
CA SER A 51 -6.18 15.93 -2.82
C SER A 51 -5.71 14.50 -3.16
N VAL A 52 -5.73 14.19 -4.46
CA VAL A 52 -5.34 12.87 -5.01
C VAL A 52 -3.91 12.49 -4.61
N LEU A 53 -3.03 13.48 -4.49
CA LEU A 53 -1.65 13.31 -4.00
C LEU A 53 -1.58 12.78 -2.55
N LEU A 54 -2.48 13.22 -1.65
CA LEU A 54 -2.55 12.68 -0.29
C LEU A 54 -2.98 11.23 -0.31
N LEU A 55 -3.96 10.88 -1.15
CA LEU A 55 -4.44 9.51 -1.32
C LEU A 55 -3.32 8.60 -1.84
N TYR A 56 -2.50 9.07 -2.80
CA TYR A 56 -1.32 8.35 -3.25
C TYR A 56 -0.33 8.09 -2.13
N ALA A 57 0.00 9.12 -1.35
CA ALA A 57 0.91 8.99 -0.22
C ALA A 57 0.39 8.01 0.84
N LEU A 58 -0.91 8.08 1.17
CA LEU A 58 -1.53 7.17 2.13
C LEU A 58 -1.56 5.72 1.64
N THR A 59 -1.84 5.49 0.35
CA THR A 59 -1.84 4.14 -0.24
C THR A 59 -0.45 3.54 -0.25
N LEU A 60 0.57 4.32 -0.64
CA LEU A 60 1.97 3.92 -0.53
C LEU A 60 2.35 3.59 0.90
N MET A 61 1.98 4.43 1.88
CA MET A 61 2.25 4.16 3.29
C MET A 61 1.56 2.89 3.78
N THR A 62 0.31 2.66 3.39
CA THR A 62 -0.46 1.47 3.80
C THR A 62 0.19 0.18 3.29
N TYR A 63 0.52 0.12 1.99
CA TYR A 63 1.19 -1.04 1.40
C TYR A 63 2.61 -1.24 1.94
N ALA A 64 3.36 -0.16 2.16
CA ALA A 64 4.67 -0.21 2.79
C ALA A 64 4.58 -0.76 4.23
N LEU A 65 3.58 -0.34 5.00
CA LEU A 65 3.37 -0.79 6.37
C LEU A 65 3.01 -2.29 6.42
N ILE A 66 2.12 -2.73 5.54
CA ILE A 66 1.73 -4.15 5.42
C ILE A 66 2.95 -5.00 5.06
N GLY A 67 3.71 -4.57 4.04
CA GLY A 67 4.94 -5.25 3.61
C GLY A 67 5.99 -5.31 4.73
N PHE A 68 6.16 -4.21 5.48
CA PHE A 68 7.08 -4.14 6.61
C PHE A 68 6.67 -5.07 7.76
N ILE A 69 5.38 -5.14 8.10
CA ILE A 69 4.85 -6.05 9.12
C ILE A 69 5.06 -7.50 8.69
N ALA A 70 4.79 -7.83 7.42
CA ALA A 70 5.02 -9.16 6.86
C ALA A 70 6.50 -9.56 6.91
N ASP A 71 7.41 -8.68 6.48
CA ASP A 71 8.85 -8.92 6.57
C ASP A 71 9.30 -9.12 8.03
N ARG A 72 8.76 -8.34 8.97
CA ARG A 72 9.07 -8.48 10.41
C ARG A 72 8.57 -9.80 10.98
N LEU A 73 7.37 -10.25 10.60
CA LEU A 73 6.82 -11.55 10.98
C LEU A 73 7.65 -12.71 10.41
N ILE A 74 8.05 -12.64 9.14
CA ILE A 74 8.89 -13.66 8.50
C ILE A 74 10.26 -13.74 9.16
N GLN A 75 10.88 -12.61 9.49
CA GLN A 75 12.14 -12.57 10.23
C GLN A 75 12.01 -13.18 11.62
N ARG A 76 10.93 -12.85 12.35
CA ARG A 76 10.62 -13.46 13.66
C ARG A 76 10.40 -14.97 13.57
N GLY A 77 9.71 -15.44 12.52
CA GLY A 77 9.48 -16.87 12.27
C GLY A 77 10.77 -17.64 11.97
N ARG A 78 11.65 -17.09 11.12
CA ARG A 78 12.94 -17.70 10.77
C ARG A 78 13.91 -17.79 11.94
N SER A 79 13.88 -16.86 12.89
CA SER A 79 14.69 -16.95 14.10
C SER A 79 14.24 -18.07 15.04
N LYS A 80 12.95 -18.44 15.02
CA LYS A 80 12.41 -19.50 15.89
C LYS A 80 12.67 -20.92 15.34
N SER A 81 12.69 -21.09 14.01
CA SER A 81 13.03 -22.39 13.37
C SER A 81 14.52 -22.75 13.39
N ARG A 82 15.39 -21.90 13.93
CA ARG A 82 16.84 -22.17 14.02
C ARG A 82 17.31 -22.54 15.42
N ALA A 83 16.40 -22.85 16.34
CA ALA A 83 16.75 -23.52 17.59
C ALA A 83 17.13 -24.97 17.26
N PRO A 84 18.42 -25.37 17.39
CA PRO A 84 18.79 -26.77 17.26
C PRO A 84 18.13 -27.54 18.40
N ALA A 85 17.45 -28.64 18.06
CA ALA A 85 17.07 -29.68 19.01
C ALA A 85 18.31 -30.47 19.43
#